data_AF-A0A7Y2UBT1-F1
#
_entry.id   AF-A0A7Y2UBT1-F1
#
_cell.length_a   1.000
_cell.length_b   1.000
_cell.length_c   1.000
_cell.angle_alpha   90.00
_cell.angle_beta   90.00
_cell.angle_gamma   90.00
#
_symmetry.space_group_name_H-M   'P 1'
#
loop_
_entity.id
_entity.type
_entity.pdbx_description
1 polymer ?
#
loop_
_entity_poly.entity_id
_entity_poly.type
_entity_poly.pdbx_seq_one_letter_code
_entity_poly.pdbx_strand_id
1 'polypeptide(L)'
;LGTLPVSFNGTVYGGGFTLAYGGESWFTSVTTTFTKTNTSGDLDSTVKSTSVQPRVGLLRNNWRFWVGGMYLDTEEKHEGTFELPFIGGVPFAVELETRDSWNYTAGAGYVFSDRANLSLELGFGNRTHTLFNFNYRF
;
A
#
# COMPACT_ATOMS: atom_id res chain seq x y z
N LEU A 1 -16.02 13.38 33.07
CA LEU A 1 -15.51 14.00 31.83
C LEU A 1 -15.65 12.96 30.73
N GLY A 2 -16.67 13.12 29.89
CA GLY A 2 -17.10 12.12 28.91
C GLY A 2 -16.14 12.04 27.72
N THR A 3 -15.79 10.81 27.34
CA THR A 3 -15.16 10.53 26.06
C THR A 3 -16.19 10.77 24.97
N LEU A 4 -16.11 11.91 24.28
CA LEU A 4 -16.84 12.13 23.03
C LEU A 4 -16.41 11.02 22.06
N PRO A 5 -17.30 10.11 21.64
CA PRO A 5 -16.97 9.18 20.58
C PRO A 5 -16.94 10.00 19.30
N VAL A 6 -15.74 10.47 18.92
CA VAL A 6 -15.56 11.07 17.61
C VAL A 6 -15.69 9.94 16.59
N SER A 7 -16.91 9.74 16.11
CA SER A 7 -17.21 8.82 15.02
C SER A 7 -16.66 9.42 13.73
N PHE A 8 -15.39 9.13 13.45
CA PHE A 8 -14.77 9.39 12.14
C PHE A 8 -15.44 8.48 11.10
N ASN A 9 -16.46 8.99 10.43
CA ASN A 9 -17.10 8.32 9.29
C ASN A 9 -16.54 8.94 8.01
N GLY A 10 -15.34 8.52 7.62
CA GLY A 10 -14.69 8.92 6.38
C GLY A 10 -14.94 7.88 5.30
N THR A 11 -15.55 8.27 4.18
CA THR A 11 -15.69 7.39 3.02
C THR A 11 -14.41 7.45 2.20
N VAL A 12 -13.62 6.37 2.23
CA VAL A 12 -12.40 6.24 1.43
C VAL A 12 -12.78 5.70 0.05
N TYR A 13 -12.44 6.42 -1.02
CA TYR A 13 -12.60 5.95 -2.39
C TYR A 13 -11.24 5.55 -2.96
N GLY A 14 -11.08 4.26 -3.27
CA GLY A 14 -9.88 3.73 -3.91
C GLY A 14 -10.19 3.24 -5.32
N GLY A 15 -9.28 3.51 -6.26
CA GLY A 15 -9.30 2.94 -7.60
C GLY A 15 -7.92 2.39 -7.94
N GLY A 16 -7.84 1.29 -8.68
CA GLY A 16 -6.56 0.73 -9.08
C GLY A 16 -6.67 -0.07 -10.35
N PHE A 17 -5.55 -0.19 -11.05
CA PHE A 17 -5.43 -1.04 -12.22
C PHE A 17 -4.17 -1.91 -12.10
N THR A 18 -4.26 -3.12 -12.64
CA THR A 18 -3.15 -4.06 -12.68
C THR A 18 -2.87 -4.39 -14.13
N LEU A 19 -1.68 -4.01 -14.60
CA LEU A 19 -1.16 -4.45 -15.90
C LEU A 19 -0.33 -5.70 -15.65
N ALA A 20 -0.66 -6.82 -16.29
CA ALA A 20 0.11 -8.05 -16.20
C ALA A 20 0.43 -8.58 -17.60
N TYR A 21 1.66 -9.01 -17.79
CA TYR A 21 2.16 -9.56 -19.05
C TYR A 21 3.13 -10.70 -18.74
N GLY A 22 3.13 -11.76 -19.53
CA GLY A 22 4.02 -12.90 -19.28
C GLY A 22 4.16 -13.81 -20.49
N GLY A 23 5.34 -14.44 -20.57
CA GLY A 23 5.66 -15.48 -21.54
C GLY A 23 5.71 -16.87 -20.90
N GLU A 24 6.31 -17.84 -21.58
CA GLU A 24 6.35 -19.24 -21.12
C GLU A 24 7.13 -19.46 -19.82
N SER A 25 8.14 -18.64 -19.52
CA SER A 25 9.01 -18.81 -18.35
C SER A 25 9.18 -17.55 -17.50
N TRP A 26 8.42 -16.49 -17.79
CA TRP A 26 8.51 -15.22 -17.07
C TRP A 26 7.19 -14.49 -17.04
N PHE A 27 7.00 -13.67 -16.02
CA PHE A 27 5.86 -12.77 -15.90
C PHE A 27 6.33 -11.43 -15.35
N THR A 28 5.61 -10.38 -15.69
CA THR A 28 5.76 -9.05 -15.10
C THR A 28 4.37 -8.49 -14.87
N SER A 29 4.20 -7.77 -13.78
CA SER A 29 2.97 -7.06 -13.48
C SER A 29 3.28 -5.74 -12.80
N VAL A 30 2.54 -4.71 -13.14
CA VAL A 30 2.59 -3.42 -12.46
C VAL A 30 1.19 -3.12 -11.98
N THR A 31 1.02 -3.13 -10.66
CA THR A 31 -0.23 -2.75 -10.01
C THR A 31 -0.13 -1.31 -9.55
N THR A 32 -1.03 -0.45 -10.02
CA THR A 32 -1.11 0.93 -9.56
C THR A 32 -2.44 1.15 -8.84
N THR A 33 -2.39 1.69 -7.63
CA THR A 33 -3.57 2.00 -6.83
C THR A 33 -3.54 3.47 -6.41
N PHE A 34 -4.63 4.17 -6.64
CA PHE A 34 -4.86 5.54 -6.20
C PHE A 34 -5.97 5.52 -5.18
N THR A 35 -5.66 5.96 -3.97
CA THR A 35 -6.64 6.10 -2.89
C THR A 35 -6.86 7.58 -2.64
N LYS A 36 -8.11 8.01 -2.76
CA LYS A 36 -8.57 9.35 -2.42
C LYS A 36 -9.49 9.26 -1.21
N THR A 37 -9.05 9.81 -0.10
CA THR A 37 -9.89 9.94 1.09
C THR A 37 -10.51 11.33 1.07
N ASN A 38 -11.82 11.40 0.83
CA ASN A 38 -12.58 12.63 1.06
C ASN A 38 -13.18 12.54 2.47
N THR A 39 -12.59 13.24 3.43
CA THR A 39 -13.22 13.45 4.74
C THR A 39 -14.17 14.63 4.63
N SER A 40 -15.47 14.37 4.60
CA SER A 40 -16.47 15.44 4.74
C SER A 40 -16.57 15.83 6.22
N GLY A 41 -15.79 16.83 6.63
CA GLY A 41 -15.78 17.41 7.98
C GLY A 41 -15.04 18.76 7.96
N ASP A 42 -15.19 19.56 9.03
CA ASP A 42 -14.85 21.00 9.19
C ASP A 42 -13.39 21.44 8.90
N LEU A 43 -12.56 20.57 8.34
CA LEU A 43 -11.17 20.80 7.97
C LEU A 43 -10.92 20.12 6.61
N ASP A 44 -10.69 20.92 5.57
CA ASP A 44 -10.39 20.48 4.19
C ASP A 44 -9.03 19.75 4.12
N SER A 45 -8.96 18.51 4.59
CA SER A 45 -7.78 17.64 4.43
C SER A 45 -8.04 16.61 3.34
N THR A 46 -7.60 16.90 2.12
CA THR A 46 -7.60 15.95 0.99
C THR A 46 -6.30 15.15 1.03
N VAL A 47 -6.35 13.90 1.47
CA VAL A 47 -5.20 12.98 1.43
C VAL A 47 -5.26 12.15 0.16
N LYS A 48 -4.25 12.30 -0.70
CA LYS A 48 -4.12 11.54 -1.95
C LYS A 48 -2.91 10.61 -1.81
N SER A 49 -3.16 9.31 -1.83
CA SER A 49 -2.10 8.30 -1.79
C SER A 49 -2.07 7.53 -3.11
N THR A 50 -0.89 7.47 -3.73
CA THR A 50 -0.66 6.73 -4.97
C THR A 50 0.39 5.66 -4.70
N SER A 51 0.03 4.39 -4.88
CA SER A 51 0.99 3.28 -4.79
C SER A 51 1.19 2.62 -6.15
N VAL A 52 2.45 2.40 -6.51
CA VAL A 52 2.87 1.70 -7.73
C VAL A 52 3.69 0.49 -7.31
N GLN A 53 3.26 -0.69 -7.71
CA GLN A 53 3.83 -1.97 -7.31
C GLN A 53 4.28 -2.74 -8.54
N PRO A 54 5.50 -2.49 -9.06
CA PRO A 54 6.08 -3.31 -10.10
C PRO A 54 6.54 -4.65 -9.52
N ARG A 55 6.28 -5.73 -10.25
CA ARG A 55 6.70 -7.10 -9.93
C ARG A 55 7.11 -7.80 -11.20
N VAL A 56 8.19 -8.56 -11.15
CA VAL A 56 8.67 -9.42 -12.22
C VAL A 56 9.02 -10.77 -11.64
N GLY A 57 8.80 -11.84 -12.37
CA GLY A 57 9.11 -13.17 -11.92
C GLY A 57 9.35 -14.16 -13.03
N LEU A 58 9.85 -15.32 -12.64
CA LEU A 58 10.21 -16.43 -13.50
C LEU A 58 9.38 -17.65 -13.09
N LEU A 59 8.83 -18.34 -14.08
CA LEU A 59 8.16 -19.62 -13.90
C LEU A 59 9.07 -20.71 -14.46
N ARG A 60 9.40 -21.70 -13.64
CA ARG A 60 10.23 -22.84 -14.02
C ARG A 60 9.60 -24.12 -13.50
N ASN A 61 8.85 -24.80 -14.36
CA ASN A 61 8.08 -26.00 -14.02
C ASN A 61 7.19 -25.74 -12.79
N ASN A 62 7.53 -26.34 -11.65
CA ASN A 62 6.82 -26.22 -10.38
C ASN A 62 7.31 -25.04 -9.51
N TRP A 63 8.40 -24.38 -9.89
CA TRP A 63 8.96 -23.25 -9.17
C TRP A 63 8.50 -21.93 -9.77
N ARG A 64 8.20 -20.97 -8.89
CA ARG A 64 7.89 -19.58 -9.24
C ARG A 64 8.79 -18.70 -8.42
N PHE A 65 9.56 -17.85 -9.07
CA PHE A 65 10.36 -16.84 -8.40
C PHE A 65 9.81 -15.48 -8.80
N TRP A 66 9.78 -14.53 -7.89
CA TRP A 66 9.42 -13.16 -8.21
C TRP A 66 10.20 -12.19 -7.37
N VAL A 67 10.41 -11.02 -7.93
CA VAL A 67 10.95 -9.86 -7.25
C VAL A 67 10.07 -8.67 -7.61
N GLY A 68 9.91 -7.75 -6.70
CA GLY A 68 9.10 -6.58 -6.94
C GLY A 68 9.53 -5.44 -6.05
N GLY A 69 8.79 -4.36 -6.20
CA GLY A 69 8.83 -3.25 -5.28
C GLY A 69 7.44 -2.68 -5.10
N MET A 70 7.34 -1.82 -4.12
CA MET A 70 6.22 -0.94 -3.89
C MET A 70 6.83 0.44 -3.71
N TYR A 71 6.42 1.36 -4.57
CA TYR A 71 6.61 2.78 -4.40
C TYR A 71 5.30 3.37 -3.92
N LEU A 72 5.29 4.01 -2.75
CA LEU A 72 4.10 4.67 -2.23
C LEU A 72 4.36 6.18 -2.09
N ASP A 73 3.76 6.95 -2.97
CA ASP A 73 3.78 8.40 -2.90
C ASP A 73 2.53 8.87 -2.13
N THR A 74 2.74 9.38 -0.92
CA THR A 74 1.66 9.91 -0.07
C THR A 74 1.87 11.41 0.10
N GLU A 75 1.09 12.18 -0.65
CA GLU A 75 0.92 13.62 -0.42
C GLU A 75 -0.16 13.79 0.65
N GLU A 76 0.26 13.99 1.91
CA GLU A 76 -0.62 14.31 3.03
C GLU A 76 -0.51 15.80 3.34
N LYS A 77 -1.46 16.58 2.79
CA LYS A 77 -1.65 17.99 3.16
C LYS A 77 -2.60 18.06 4.34
N HIS A 78 -2.06 18.28 5.53
CA HIS A 78 -2.85 18.64 6.71
C HIS A 78 -2.89 20.15 6.85
N GLU A 79 -3.97 20.76 6.40
CA GLU A 79 -4.33 22.13 6.77
C GLU A 79 -5.29 22.06 7.96
N GLY A 80 -4.87 22.63 9.10
CA GLY A 80 -5.67 22.70 10.31
C GLY A 80 -5.51 24.05 11.00
N THR A 81 -6.60 24.56 11.59
CA THR A 81 -6.57 25.78 12.40
C THR A 81 -6.78 25.40 13.86
N PHE A 82 -5.81 25.71 14.73
CA PHE A 82 -6.01 25.60 16.17
C PHE A 82 -6.65 26.89 16.69
N GLU A 83 -7.83 26.80 17.32
CA GLU A 83 -8.38 27.89 18.11
C GLU A 83 -7.75 27.87 19.52
N LEU A 84 -6.80 28.77 19.77
CA LEU A 84 -6.26 29.01 21.11
C LEU A 84 -7.03 30.17 21.76
N PRO A 85 -7.53 30.02 23.01
CA PRO A 85 -8.15 31.13 23.71
C PRO A 85 -7.09 32.22 23.96
N PHE A 86 -7.44 33.47 23.62
CA PHE A 86 -6.66 34.72 23.71
C PHE A 86 -5.77 35.15 22.53
N ILE A 87 -5.51 34.33 21.50
CA ILE A 87 -4.55 34.72 20.43
C ILE A 87 -5.13 34.69 19.00
N GLY A 88 -6.35 34.14 18.82
CA GLY A 88 -6.94 33.97 17.50
C GLY A 88 -6.35 32.76 16.74
N GLY A 89 -7.09 32.22 15.78
CA GLY A 89 -6.76 30.98 15.08
C GLY A 89 -5.41 31.06 14.36
N VAL A 90 -4.48 30.19 14.75
CA VAL A 90 -3.18 30.07 14.07
C VAL A 90 -3.31 28.96 13.02
N PRO A 91 -3.23 29.27 11.72
CA PRO A 91 -3.25 28.26 10.67
C PRO A 91 -1.91 27.51 10.68
N PHE A 92 -1.97 26.18 10.76
CA PHE A 92 -0.80 25.33 10.64
C PHE A 92 -1.01 24.43 9.41
N ALA A 93 -0.12 24.58 8.42
CA ALA A 93 -0.03 23.67 7.28
C ALA A 93 1.11 22.70 7.57
N VAL A 94 0.78 21.48 7.97
CA VAL A 94 1.76 20.40 8.06
C VAL A 94 1.71 19.65 6.74
N GLU A 95 2.74 19.86 5.94
CA GLU A 95 2.99 19.07 4.75
C GLU A 95 3.90 17.90 5.17
N LEU A 96 3.28 16.78 5.55
CA LEU A 96 4.00 15.55 5.84
C LEU A 96 4.19 14.80 4.51
N GLU A 97 5.23 15.17 3.76
CA GLU A 97 5.75 14.32 2.70
C GLU A 97 6.29 13.03 3.34
N THR A 98 5.61 11.90 3.13
CA THR A 98 6.21 10.59 3.46
C THR A 98 7.28 10.31 2.41
N ARG A 99 8.48 10.83 2.68
CA ARG A 99 9.58 11.00 1.75
C ARG A 99 10.40 9.73 1.48
N ASP A 100 10.05 8.60 2.10
CA ASP A 100 10.79 7.34 2.00
C ASP A 100 9.84 6.14 1.89
N SER A 101 9.63 5.65 0.67
CA SER A 101 8.51 4.73 0.42
C SER A 101 8.76 3.66 -0.64
N TRP A 102 10.03 3.41 -0.98
CA TRP A 102 10.41 2.22 -1.76
C TRP A 102 10.61 1.04 -0.81
N ASN A 103 9.73 0.05 -0.92
CA ASN A 103 9.93 -1.27 -0.34
C ASN A 103 10.16 -2.28 -1.46
N TYR A 104 11.22 -3.07 -1.38
CA TYR A 104 11.52 -4.14 -2.31
C TYR A 104 10.98 -5.46 -1.74
N THR A 105 10.56 -6.38 -2.59
CA THR A 105 10.18 -7.72 -2.18
C THR A 105 10.81 -8.76 -3.11
N ALA A 106 11.14 -9.92 -2.57
CA ALA A 106 11.66 -11.06 -3.30
C ALA A 106 11.01 -12.31 -2.74
N GLY A 107 10.42 -13.13 -3.60
CA GLY A 107 9.72 -14.34 -3.20
C GLY A 107 10.01 -15.51 -4.10
N ALA A 108 9.80 -16.69 -3.53
CA ALA A 108 9.87 -17.96 -4.19
C ALA A 108 8.65 -18.79 -3.78
N GLY A 109 8.12 -19.57 -4.71
CA GLY A 109 6.99 -20.44 -4.48
C GLY A 109 7.17 -21.75 -5.21
N TYR A 110 6.63 -22.80 -4.62
CA TYR A 110 6.64 -24.12 -5.17
C TYR A 110 5.22 -24.66 -5.25
N VAL A 111 4.84 -25.13 -6.43
CA VAL A 111 3.55 -25.75 -6.69
C VAL A 111 3.77 -27.25 -6.63
N PHE A 112 3.35 -27.88 -5.54
CA PHE A 112 3.43 -29.33 -5.40
C PHE A 112 2.40 -30.02 -6.32
N SER A 113 1.20 -29.45 -6.41
CA SER A 113 0.09 -29.91 -7.26
C SER A 113 -0.92 -28.78 -7.39
N ASP A 114 -1.93 -28.92 -8.27
CA ASP A 114 -3.01 -27.92 -8.42
C ASP A 114 -3.79 -27.65 -7.12
N ARG A 115 -3.67 -28.56 -6.14
CA ARG A 115 -4.28 -28.47 -4.81
C ARG A 115 -3.34 -27.91 -3.74
N ALA A 116 -2.03 -27.98 -3.91
CA ALA A 116 -1.06 -27.67 -2.86
C ALA A 116 0.04 -26.73 -3.38
N ASN A 117 0.08 -25.51 -2.85
CA ASN A 117 1.09 -24.52 -3.20
C ASN A 117 1.70 -23.91 -1.93
N LEU A 118 3.00 -23.63 -2.02
CA LEU A 118 3.78 -22.98 -1.00
C LEU A 118 4.41 -21.72 -1.60
N SER A 119 4.45 -20.64 -0.84
CA SER A 119 5.15 -19.42 -1.19
C SER A 119 5.82 -18.80 0.03
N LEU A 120 7.00 -18.25 -0.21
CA LEU A 120 7.79 -17.49 0.73
C LEU A 120 8.13 -16.17 0.05
N GLU A 121 7.84 -15.05 0.71
CA GLU A 121 8.15 -13.71 0.25
C GLU A 121 8.91 -12.97 1.35
N LEU A 122 9.95 -12.25 0.95
CA LEU A 122 10.83 -11.48 1.82
C LEU A 122 10.80 -10.04 1.32
N GLY A 123 10.31 -9.14 2.15
CA GLY A 123 10.39 -7.70 1.92
C GLY A 123 11.62 -7.10 2.56
N PHE A 124 12.31 -6.24 1.84
CA PHE A 124 13.50 -5.51 2.26
C PHE A 124 13.39 -4.04 1.81
N GLY A 125 13.96 -3.09 2.54
CA GLY A 125 13.80 -1.67 2.27
C GLY A 125 13.74 -0.91 3.59
N ASN A 126 12.74 -0.04 3.78
CA ASN A 126 12.54 0.64 5.05
C ASN A 126 11.98 -0.28 6.15
N ARG A 127 11.31 -1.37 5.75
CA ARG A 127 10.82 -2.41 6.67
C ARG A 127 11.12 -3.80 6.13
N THR A 128 11.79 -4.59 6.95
CA THR A 128 12.01 -6.02 6.68
C THR A 128 10.80 -6.81 7.13
N HIS A 129 10.21 -7.61 6.23
CA HIS A 129 9.13 -8.52 6.58
C HIS A 129 9.28 -9.85 5.86
N THR A 130 8.81 -10.92 6.48
CA THR A 130 8.84 -12.26 5.90
C THR A 130 7.42 -12.81 5.91
N LEU A 131 6.95 -13.24 4.74
CA LEU A 131 5.65 -13.80 4.55
C LEU A 131 5.79 -15.25 4.10
N PHE A 132 5.27 -16.16 4.90
CA PHE A 132 5.18 -17.57 4.55
C PHE A 132 3.72 -17.94 4.32
N ASN A 133 3.41 -18.55 3.18
CA ASN A 133 2.07 -18.97 2.81
C ASN A 133 2.09 -20.42 2.36
N PHE A 134 1.19 -21.21 2.93
CA PHE A 134 0.89 -22.57 2.49
C PHE A 134 -0.59 -22.67 2.23
N ASN A 135 -0.96 -23.09 1.02
CA ASN A 135 -2.35 -23.13 0.59
C ASN A 135 -2.68 -24.54 0.07
N TYR A 136 -3.73 -25.12 0.64
CA TYR A 136 -4.23 -26.46 0.33
C TYR A 136 -5.73 -26.40 -0.02
N ARG A 137 -6.12 -26.92 -1.18
CA ARG A 137 -7.51 -27.02 -1.64
C ARG A 137 -7.98 -28.48 -1.60
N PHE A 138 -9.14 -28.73 -0.98
CA PHE A 138 -9.77 -30.05 -0.85
C PHE A 138 -10.76 -30.32 -1.99
#